data_AF-A0A8J4FQW8-F1
#
_entry.id   AF-A0A8J4FQW8-F1
#
_cell.length_a   1.000
_cell.length_b   1.000
_cell.length_c   1.000
_cell.angle_alpha   90.00
_cell.angle_beta   90.00
_cell.angle_gamma   90.00
#
_symmetry.space_group_name_H-M   'P 1'
#
loop_
_entity.id
_entity.type
_entity.pdbx_description
1 polymer ?
#
loop_
_entity_poly.entity_id
_entity_poly.type
_entity_poly.pdbx_seq_one_letter_code
_entity_poly.pdbx_strand_id
1 'polypeptide(L)'
;MSATSMVPETAGGPTLATNSQIEYLISQTPPSLLRPMAFFVSWHGVLTLAYSGFPPALMELKQAINQTVDGLPSEYSGSKWPKTSLGALHDKARLTPEQFERLNVICREESAKLSQQADKQAVLVDQLTVVFYECRCLERRLLEHVVPLHPTAPLDLRQPEASELDRVRGVVSEADSPEYWFLASKDGSRESHYRSSNLGVTLVHDLAVLQGRPRARAAADYGSDLPGIVRSFRDRVEAELPGLYRWFNDSSLHSTVRALMG
;
A
#
# COMPACT_ATOMS: atom_id res chain seq x y z
N MET A 1 -67.30 29.33 11.47
CA MET A 1 -66.80 28.28 12.38
C MET A 1 -66.26 27.17 11.48
N SER A 2 -64.98 27.26 11.11
CA SER A 2 -64.33 26.33 10.18
C SER A 2 -63.59 25.25 10.96
N ALA A 3 -63.83 24.00 10.58
CA ALA A 3 -63.20 22.81 11.13
C ALA A 3 -61.74 22.71 10.68
N THR A 4 -60.83 22.54 11.63
CA THR A 4 -59.41 22.23 11.38
C THR A 4 -59.24 20.72 11.43
N SER A 5 -59.07 20.11 10.26
CA SER A 5 -58.71 18.70 10.10
C SER A 5 -57.21 18.54 10.33
N MET A 6 -56.82 17.77 11.35
CA MET A 6 -55.43 17.35 11.57
C MET A 6 -55.17 16.08 10.77
N VAL A 7 -54.24 16.17 9.81
CA VAL A 7 -53.65 15.02 9.13
C VAL A 7 -52.44 14.56 9.97
N PRO A 8 -52.31 13.26 10.30
CA PRO A 8 -51.12 12.76 10.96
C PRO A 8 -49.98 12.59 9.95
N GLU A 9 -48.88 13.26 10.22
CA GLU A 9 -47.60 13.12 9.54
C GLU A 9 -47.00 11.74 9.87
N THR A 10 -47.01 10.83 8.89
CA THR A 10 -46.40 9.50 9.03
C THR A 10 -44.89 9.62 8.95
N ALA A 11 -44.25 9.23 10.06
CA ALA A 11 -42.81 9.18 10.26
C ALA A 11 -42.09 8.14 9.38
N GLY A 12 -40.88 8.53 8.93
CA GLY A 12 -39.69 7.66 8.91
C GLY A 12 -39.67 6.51 7.90
N GLY A 13 -39.47 6.81 6.62
CA GLY A 13 -38.88 5.81 5.72
C GLY A 13 -37.41 5.54 6.10
N PRO A 14 -36.90 4.31 5.97
CA PRO A 14 -35.51 4.02 6.23
C PRO A 14 -34.65 4.77 5.20
N THR A 15 -33.82 5.70 5.67
CA THR A 15 -32.73 6.26 4.89
C THR A 15 -31.75 5.13 4.61
N LEU A 16 -31.91 4.46 3.46
CA LEU A 16 -30.84 3.64 2.90
C LEU A 16 -29.65 4.58 2.75
N ALA A 17 -28.62 4.38 3.58
CA ALA A 17 -27.35 5.06 3.39
C ALA A 17 -26.93 4.77 1.95
N THR A 18 -26.95 5.80 1.11
CA THR A 18 -26.44 5.71 -0.25
C THR A 18 -24.93 5.59 -0.10
N ASN A 19 -24.42 4.35 -0.04
CA ASN A 19 -23.00 4.08 -0.05
C ASN A 19 -22.37 4.85 -1.21
N SER A 20 -21.19 5.41 -0.97
CA SER A 20 -20.46 6.04 -2.07
C SER A 20 -20.16 5.01 -3.17
N GLN A 21 -20.01 5.46 -4.41
CA GLN A 21 -19.72 4.54 -5.51
C GLN A 21 -18.43 3.75 -5.28
N ILE A 22 -17.41 4.38 -4.69
CA ILE A 22 -16.15 3.71 -4.31
C ILE A 22 -16.42 2.63 -3.25
N GLU A 23 -17.17 2.94 -2.21
CA GLU A 23 -17.53 2.00 -1.15
C GLU A 23 -18.31 0.79 -1.71
N TYR A 24 -19.26 1.05 -2.61
CA TYR A 24 -19.98 0.00 -3.31
C TYR A 24 -19.01 -0.92 -4.08
N LEU A 25 -18.12 -0.38 -4.91
CA LEU A 25 -17.15 -1.16 -5.68
C LEU A 25 -16.23 -2.01 -4.78
N ILE A 26 -15.74 -1.44 -3.67
CA ILE A 26 -14.92 -2.18 -2.70
C ILE A 26 -15.73 -3.32 -2.08
N SER A 27 -16.98 -3.07 -1.67
CA SER A 27 -17.84 -4.08 -1.04
C SER A 27 -18.20 -5.25 -1.96
N GLN A 28 -18.09 -5.07 -3.28
CA GLN A 28 -18.30 -6.12 -4.28
C GLN A 28 -17.00 -6.87 -4.65
N THR A 29 -15.84 -6.38 -4.21
CA THR A 29 -14.54 -6.96 -4.55
C THR A 29 -14.23 -8.15 -3.65
N PRO A 30 -13.90 -9.35 -4.18
CA PRO A 30 -13.48 -10.48 -3.35
C PRO A 30 -12.19 -10.19 -2.58
N PRO A 31 -12.05 -10.66 -1.33
CA PRO A 31 -10.78 -10.60 -0.62
C PRO A 31 -9.70 -11.32 -1.41
N SER A 32 -8.44 -10.88 -1.32
CA SER A 32 -7.34 -11.39 -2.15
C SER A 32 -5.99 -11.34 -1.43
N LEU A 33 -4.91 -11.79 -2.09
CA LEU A 33 -3.57 -11.84 -1.52
C LEU A 33 -2.58 -10.95 -2.28
N LEU A 34 -1.88 -10.08 -1.55
CA LEU A 34 -0.66 -9.41 -2.03
C LEU A 34 0.55 -10.26 -1.65
N ARG A 35 1.37 -10.65 -2.63
CA ARG A 35 2.53 -11.54 -2.38
C ARG A 35 3.83 -10.75 -2.41
N PRO A 36 4.54 -10.62 -1.28
CA PRO A 36 5.85 -10.00 -1.24
C PRO A 36 6.80 -10.64 -2.26
N MET A 37 7.56 -9.82 -2.97
CA MET A 37 8.48 -10.29 -4.01
C MET A 37 9.92 -9.91 -3.69
N ALA A 38 10.17 -8.64 -3.38
CA ALA A 38 11.52 -8.15 -3.17
C ALA A 38 11.56 -6.90 -2.28
N PHE A 39 12.60 -6.79 -1.47
CA PHE A 39 13.12 -5.50 -1.04
C PHE A 39 14.00 -4.92 -2.15
N PHE A 40 13.91 -3.61 -2.39
CA PHE A 40 14.83 -2.92 -3.28
C PHE A 40 14.94 -1.44 -2.95
N VAL A 41 15.97 -0.80 -3.48
CA VAL A 41 16.16 0.65 -3.44
C VAL A 41 15.45 1.26 -4.64
N SER A 42 14.37 1.99 -4.42
CA SER A 42 13.71 2.74 -5.49
C SER A 42 14.40 4.09 -5.75
N TRP A 43 13.94 4.83 -6.76
CA TRP A 43 14.44 6.18 -7.04
C TRP A 43 14.52 7.06 -5.78
N HIS A 44 15.50 7.95 -5.75
CA HIS A 44 15.79 8.81 -4.59
C HIS A 44 16.16 8.06 -3.31
N GLY A 45 16.48 6.77 -3.41
CA GLY A 45 17.07 5.99 -2.34
C GLY A 45 16.03 5.45 -1.37
N VAL A 46 14.74 5.45 -1.71
CA VAL A 46 13.68 5.00 -0.79
C VAL A 46 13.65 3.47 -0.74
N LEU A 47 13.74 2.90 0.46
CA LEU A 47 13.67 1.45 0.67
C LEU A 47 12.21 1.00 0.57
N THR A 48 11.97 0.01 -0.27
CA THR A 48 10.63 -0.41 -0.65
C THR A 48 10.50 -1.93 -0.60
N LEU A 49 9.38 -2.41 -0.06
CA LEU A 49 8.88 -3.77 -0.27
C LEU A 49 7.97 -3.78 -1.49
N ALA A 50 8.38 -4.48 -2.54
CA ALA A 50 7.60 -4.75 -3.74
C ALA A 50 6.77 -6.02 -3.56
N TYR A 51 5.54 -6.01 -4.09
CA TYR A 51 4.72 -7.21 -4.25
C TYR A 51 4.71 -7.63 -5.71
N SER A 52 4.46 -8.91 -5.98
CA SER A 52 4.57 -9.49 -7.34
C SER A 52 3.63 -8.88 -8.38
N GLY A 53 2.62 -8.12 -7.95
CA GLY A 53 1.61 -7.50 -8.79
C GLY A 53 0.30 -7.39 -8.03
N PHE A 54 -0.64 -6.58 -8.52
CA PHE A 54 -1.98 -6.57 -7.93
C PHE A 54 -2.67 -7.89 -8.30
N PRO A 55 -3.32 -8.60 -7.34
CA PRO A 55 -4.14 -9.76 -7.67
C PRO A 55 -5.31 -9.32 -8.57
N PRO A 56 -5.87 -10.24 -9.39
CA PRO A 56 -6.92 -9.91 -10.35
C PRO A 56 -8.10 -9.15 -9.73
N ALA A 57 -8.60 -9.55 -8.56
CA ALA A 57 -9.66 -8.82 -7.86
C ALA A 57 -9.34 -7.32 -7.62
N LEU A 58 -8.10 -6.98 -7.25
CA LEU A 58 -7.71 -5.58 -7.06
C LEU A 58 -7.48 -4.84 -8.38
N MET A 59 -7.06 -5.53 -9.44
CA MET A 59 -6.96 -4.93 -10.78
C MET A 59 -8.33 -4.62 -11.36
N GLU A 60 -9.28 -5.56 -11.23
CA GLU A 60 -10.68 -5.39 -11.61
C GLU A 60 -11.31 -4.20 -10.85
N LEU A 61 -11.06 -4.09 -9.53
CA LEU A 61 -11.47 -2.94 -8.72
C LEU A 61 -10.86 -1.63 -9.22
N LYS A 62 -9.53 -1.59 -9.46
CA LYS A 62 -8.86 -0.39 -9.98
C LYS A 62 -9.43 0.04 -11.32
N GLN A 63 -9.70 -0.91 -12.22
CA GLN A 63 -10.32 -0.64 -13.51
C GLN A 63 -11.74 -0.10 -13.34
N ALA A 64 -12.56 -0.71 -12.49
CA ALA A 64 -13.92 -0.27 -12.23
C ALA A 64 -13.96 1.15 -11.63
N ILE A 65 -13.07 1.47 -10.68
CA ILE A 65 -12.95 2.82 -10.12
C ILE A 65 -12.62 3.82 -11.23
N ASN A 66 -11.61 3.54 -12.06
CA ASN A 66 -11.19 4.45 -13.13
C ASN A 66 -12.26 4.63 -14.23
N GLN A 67 -13.14 3.64 -14.45
CA GLN A 67 -14.18 3.69 -15.47
C GLN A 67 -15.47 4.36 -14.99
N THR A 68 -15.74 4.34 -13.69
CA THR A 68 -17.07 4.67 -13.16
C THR A 68 -17.10 5.87 -12.23
N VAL A 69 -15.96 6.25 -11.64
CA VAL A 69 -15.87 7.40 -10.73
C VAL A 69 -15.27 8.59 -11.48
N ASP A 70 -16.09 9.59 -11.74
CA ASP A 70 -15.69 10.80 -12.45
C ASP A 70 -14.80 11.72 -11.60
N GLY A 71 -13.96 12.51 -12.25
CA GLY A 71 -13.15 13.56 -11.60
C GLY A 71 -11.91 13.05 -10.86
N LEU A 72 -11.58 11.75 -10.95
CA LEU A 72 -10.35 11.23 -10.35
C LEU A 72 -9.09 11.75 -11.07
N PRO A 73 -8.02 12.08 -10.34
CA PRO A 73 -6.75 12.47 -10.95
C PRO A 73 -6.14 11.29 -11.71
N SER A 74 -5.32 11.57 -12.72
CA SER A 74 -4.54 10.54 -13.40
C SER A 74 -3.69 9.74 -12.41
N GLU A 75 -3.54 8.45 -12.67
CA GLU A 75 -2.79 7.59 -11.77
C GLU A 75 -1.28 7.86 -11.86
N TYR A 76 -0.69 8.24 -10.72
CA TYR A 76 0.75 8.42 -10.57
C TYR A 76 1.50 7.09 -10.67
N SER A 77 2.75 7.13 -11.14
CA SER A 77 3.61 5.94 -11.27
C SER A 77 3.74 5.12 -9.98
N GLY A 78 3.67 5.77 -8.81
CA GLY A 78 3.81 5.14 -7.51
C GLY A 78 2.67 4.21 -7.08
N SER A 79 1.46 4.33 -7.64
CA SER A 79 0.32 3.44 -7.32
C SER A 79 -0.04 2.45 -8.43
N LYS A 80 0.67 2.54 -9.57
CA LYS A 80 0.42 1.64 -10.71
C LYS A 80 0.72 0.19 -10.37
N TRP A 81 1.66 -0.08 -9.47
CA TRP A 81 1.98 -1.42 -8.94
C TRP A 81 1.95 -1.41 -7.40
N PRO A 82 1.70 -2.55 -6.76
CA PRO A 82 1.65 -2.63 -5.32
C PRO A 82 3.05 -2.55 -4.72
N LYS A 83 3.21 -1.65 -3.75
CA LYS A 83 4.46 -1.45 -3.02
C LYS A 83 4.21 -0.83 -1.67
N THR A 84 5.15 -1.04 -0.75
CA THR A 84 5.19 -0.36 0.54
C THR A 84 6.55 0.28 0.72
N SER A 85 6.58 1.61 0.80
CA SER A 85 7.79 2.32 1.19
C SER A 85 8.02 2.12 2.69
N LEU A 86 9.21 1.68 3.07
CA LEU A 86 9.58 1.30 4.44
C LEU A 86 10.32 2.41 5.18
N GLY A 87 11.11 3.18 4.43
CA GLY A 87 11.90 4.29 4.95
C GLY A 87 12.53 5.10 3.81
N ALA A 88 12.87 6.34 4.14
CA ALA A 88 13.54 7.26 3.22
C ALA A 88 14.86 7.72 3.82
N LEU A 89 15.77 8.18 2.97
CA LEU A 89 17.00 8.83 3.41
C LEU A 89 16.68 10.10 4.22
N HIS A 90 17.52 10.41 5.21
CA HIS A 90 17.47 11.70 5.89
C HIS A 90 17.58 12.89 4.92
N ASP A 91 17.08 14.04 5.33
CA ASP A 91 17.22 15.26 4.54
C ASP A 91 18.71 15.54 4.27
N LYS A 92 19.02 15.92 3.03
CA LYS A 92 20.38 16.18 2.52
C LYS A 92 21.32 14.96 2.45
N ALA A 93 20.89 13.78 2.91
CA ALA A 93 21.66 12.56 2.71
C ALA A 93 21.61 12.13 1.23
N ARG A 94 22.70 11.51 0.76
CA ARG A 94 22.83 10.92 -0.57
C ARG A 94 23.59 9.60 -0.43
N LEU A 95 23.23 8.63 -1.27
CA LEU A 95 23.96 7.37 -1.35
C LEU A 95 25.27 7.59 -2.10
N THR A 96 26.38 7.11 -1.54
CA THR A 96 27.58 6.84 -2.34
C THR A 96 27.37 5.59 -3.19
N PRO A 97 28.15 5.38 -4.26
CA PRO A 97 28.10 4.13 -5.04
C PRO A 97 28.29 2.88 -4.16
N GLU A 98 29.22 2.91 -3.21
CA GLU A 98 29.51 1.78 -2.31
C GLU A 98 28.34 1.50 -1.35
N GLN A 99 27.70 2.56 -0.83
CA GLN A 99 26.50 2.42 0.01
C GLN A 99 25.33 1.84 -0.79
N PHE A 100 25.14 2.28 -2.03
CA PHE A 100 24.11 1.74 -2.92
C PHE A 100 24.37 0.27 -3.26
N GLU A 101 25.60 -0.09 -3.61
CA GLU A 101 25.98 -1.48 -3.85
C GLU A 101 25.72 -2.35 -2.62
N ARG A 102 26.07 -1.84 -1.43
CA ARG A 102 25.81 -2.55 -0.18
C ARG A 102 24.33 -2.74 0.08
N LEU A 103 23.51 -1.72 -0.13
CA LEU A 103 22.05 -1.84 -0.04
C LEU A 103 21.50 -2.87 -1.02
N ASN A 104 21.98 -2.90 -2.26
CA ASN A 104 21.55 -3.90 -3.25
C ASN A 104 21.90 -5.32 -2.80
N VAL A 105 23.05 -5.54 -2.18
CA VAL A 105 23.40 -6.84 -1.57
C VAL A 105 22.41 -7.21 -0.46
N ILE A 106 22.15 -6.30 0.49
CA ILE A 106 21.17 -6.52 1.58
C ILE A 106 19.79 -6.84 0.99
N CYS A 107 19.32 -6.02 0.05
CA CYS A 107 18.03 -6.19 -0.61
C CYS A 107 17.90 -7.57 -1.27
N ARG A 108 18.90 -8.03 -2.03
CA ARG A 108 18.85 -9.36 -2.66
C ARG A 108 18.82 -10.50 -1.65
N GLU A 109 19.68 -10.46 -0.64
CA GLU A 109 19.77 -11.52 0.37
C GLU A 109 18.53 -11.59 1.26
N GLU A 110 17.99 -10.45 1.67
CA GLU A 110 16.76 -10.38 2.46
C GLU A 110 15.52 -10.72 1.61
N SER A 111 15.53 -10.42 0.31
CA SER A 111 14.47 -10.83 -0.63
C SER A 111 14.43 -12.34 -0.84
N ALA A 112 15.55 -13.05 -0.73
CA ALA A 112 15.57 -14.51 -0.84
C ALA A 112 14.70 -15.18 0.23
N LYS A 113 14.53 -14.54 1.40
CA LYS A 113 13.62 -15.00 2.46
C LYS A 113 12.15 -14.93 2.03
N LEU A 114 11.79 -14.00 1.14
CA LEU A 114 10.43 -13.81 0.61
C LEU A 114 10.01 -14.91 -0.40
N SER A 115 10.98 -15.63 -0.97
CA SER A 115 10.69 -16.67 -1.97
C SER A 115 10.46 -18.05 -1.35
N GLN A 116 10.87 -18.26 -0.09
CA GLN A 116 10.88 -19.58 0.54
C GLN A 116 9.48 -20.05 0.98
N GLN A 117 8.57 -19.12 1.32
CA GLN A 117 7.23 -19.42 1.84
C GLN A 117 6.21 -18.37 1.38
N ALA A 118 6.11 -18.18 0.05
CA ALA A 118 5.37 -17.07 -0.56
C ALA A 118 3.93 -16.89 -0.03
N ASP A 119 3.19 -17.97 0.21
CA ASP A 119 1.83 -17.88 0.74
C ASP A 119 1.80 -17.57 2.26
N LYS A 120 2.71 -18.11 3.09
CA LYS A 120 2.78 -17.74 4.51
C LYS A 120 3.22 -16.29 4.73
N GLN A 121 3.83 -15.69 3.72
CA GLN A 121 4.27 -14.30 3.73
C GLN A 121 3.28 -13.38 3.00
N ALA A 122 2.31 -13.95 2.28
CA ALA A 122 1.29 -13.19 1.57
C ALA A 122 0.43 -12.38 2.55
N VAL A 123 0.11 -11.16 2.16
CA VAL A 123 -0.72 -10.25 2.95
C VAL A 123 -2.17 -10.39 2.48
N LEU A 124 -3.04 -10.76 3.42
CA LEU A 124 -4.48 -10.81 3.18
C LEU A 124 -5.04 -9.40 3.04
N VAL A 125 -5.65 -9.13 1.88
CA VAL A 125 -6.43 -7.93 1.62
C VAL A 125 -7.91 -8.29 1.75
N ASP A 126 -8.47 -8.02 2.92
CA ASP A 126 -9.89 -8.25 3.26
C ASP A 126 -10.65 -6.95 3.56
N GLN A 127 -9.95 -5.82 3.56
CA GLN A 127 -10.51 -4.48 3.68
C GLN A 127 -9.58 -3.46 3.01
N LEU A 128 -10.15 -2.33 2.60
CA LEU A 128 -9.43 -1.16 2.15
C LEU A 128 -9.84 0.06 2.96
N THR A 129 -8.93 1.01 3.11
CA THR A 129 -9.16 2.24 3.87
C THR A 129 -9.09 3.41 2.91
N VAL A 130 -10.14 4.23 2.88
CA VAL A 130 -10.08 5.58 2.33
C VAL A 130 -9.47 6.48 3.41
N VAL A 131 -8.30 7.04 3.13
CA VAL A 131 -7.52 7.83 4.09
C VAL A 131 -7.42 9.27 3.59
N PHE A 132 -7.92 10.20 4.40
CA PHE A 132 -7.56 11.62 4.31
C PHE A 132 -6.32 11.84 5.15
N TYR A 133 -5.27 12.40 4.58
CA TYR A 133 -3.97 12.52 5.26
C TYR A 133 -3.40 13.92 5.18
N GLU A 134 -2.45 14.20 6.07
CA GLU A 134 -1.64 15.42 6.06
C GLU A 134 -0.16 15.16 5.79
N CYS A 135 0.25 13.91 5.55
CA CYS A 135 1.57 13.56 5.07
C CYS A 135 1.55 12.28 4.22
N ARG A 136 2.47 12.17 3.25
CA ARG A 136 2.45 11.11 2.22
C ARG A 136 2.77 9.71 2.75
N CYS A 137 3.44 9.60 3.90
CA CYS A 137 3.70 8.31 4.55
C CYS A 137 2.54 7.83 5.45
N LEU A 138 1.44 8.60 5.53
CA LEU A 138 0.25 8.29 6.32
C LEU A 138 0.49 8.10 7.82
N GLU A 139 1.60 8.63 8.36
CA GLU A 139 1.83 8.68 9.82
C GLU A 139 0.88 9.66 10.51
N ARG A 140 0.32 10.61 9.74
CA ARG A 140 -0.66 11.58 10.20
C ARG A 140 -1.89 11.55 9.28
N ARG A 141 -2.93 10.89 9.78
CA ARG A 141 -4.22 10.67 9.11
C ARG A 141 -5.27 11.55 9.79
N LEU A 142 -6.09 12.23 9.00
CA LEU A 142 -7.14 13.13 9.46
C LEU A 142 -8.48 12.40 9.60
N LEU A 143 -8.79 11.53 8.64
CA LEU A 143 -10.00 10.72 8.60
C LEU A 143 -9.69 9.38 7.94
N GLU A 144 -10.28 8.33 8.50
CA GLU A 144 -10.21 6.97 7.97
C GLU A 144 -11.62 6.42 7.78
N HIS A 145 -11.88 5.85 6.62
CA HIS A 145 -13.10 5.11 6.34
C HIS A 145 -12.72 3.72 5.83
N VAL A 146 -12.87 2.72 6.71
CA VAL A 146 -12.54 1.32 6.44
C VAL A 146 -13.73 0.64 5.81
N VAL A 147 -13.53 0.06 4.63
CA VAL A 147 -14.55 -0.66 3.88
C VAL A 147 -14.11 -2.12 3.73
N PRO A 148 -14.83 -3.10 4.31
CA PRO A 148 -14.52 -4.50 4.10
C PRO A 148 -14.76 -4.88 2.63
N LEU A 149 -13.87 -5.73 2.11
CA LEU A 149 -14.11 -6.43 0.84
C LEU A 149 -15.25 -7.43 1.02
N HIS A 150 -15.82 -7.94 -0.07
CA HIS A 150 -17.03 -8.76 -0.06
C HIS A 150 -16.91 -9.93 0.95
N PRO A 151 -17.53 -9.85 2.15
CA PRO A 151 -17.13 -10.70 3.29
C PRO A 151 -17.46 -12.18 3.08
N THR A 152 -18.48 -12.44 2.26
CA THR A 152 -18.98 -13.77 1.93
C THR A 152 -18.36 -14.34 0.65
N ALA A 153 -17.60 -13.54 -0.12
CA ALA A 153 -16.89 -14.05 -1.29
C ALA A 153 -15.81 -15.06 -0.89
N PRO A 154 -15.56 -16.05 -1.77
CA PRO A 154 -14.35 -16.86 -1.67
C PRO A 154 -13.11 -15.97 -1.78
N LEU A 155 -12.05 -16.35 -1.06
CA LEU A 155 -10.75 -15.71 -1.16
C LEU A 155 -10.18 -15.92 -2.58
N ASP A 156 -9.85 -14.83 -3.27
CA ASP A 156 -9.16 -14.89 -4.55
C ASP A 156 -7.69 -15.23 -4.35
N LEU A 157 -7.36 -16.49 -4.63
CA LEU A 157 -6.00 -17.03 -4.53
C LEU A 157 -5.22 -16.89 -5.84
N ARG A 158 -5.81 -16.36 -6.92
CA ARG A 158 -5.14 -16.24 -8.22
C ARG A 158 -3.85 -15.42 -8.08
N GLN A 159 -2.87 -15.76 -8.90
CA GLN A 159 -1.65 -14.96 -9.05
C GLN A 159 -1.97 -13.71 -9.88
N PRO A 160 -1.17 -12.63 -9.75
CA PRO A 160 -1.25 -11.52 -10.70
C PRO A 160 -1.07 -12.02 -12.13
N GLU A 161 -1.66 -11.31 -13.09
CA GLU A 161 -1.48 -11.64 -14.51
C GLU A 161 -0.01 -11.55 -14.92
N ALA A 162 0.39 -12.27 -15.99
CA ALA A 162 1.77 -12.29 -16.47
C ALA A 162 2.30 -10.89 -16.79
N SER A 163 1.46 -10.02 -17.37
CA SER A 163 1.77 -8.62 -17.65
C SER A 163 2.08 -7.82 -16.38
N GLU A 164 1.33 -8.04 -15.30
CA GLU A 164 1.56 -7.41 -14.00
C GLU A 164 2.84 -7.91 -13.36
N LEU A 165 3.08 -9.23 -13.39
CA LEU A 165 4.31 -9.85 -12.91
C LEU A 165 5.54 -9.29 -13.63
N ASP A 166 5.50 -9.25 -14.96
CA ASP A 166 6.60 -8.77 -15.79
C ASP A 166 6.86 -7.27 -15.58
N ARG A 167 5.78 -6.49 -15.40
CA ARG A 167 5.89 -5.06 -15.10
C ARG A 167 6.58 -4.81 -13.77
N VAL A 168 6.21 -5.51 -12.69
CA VAL A 168 6.87 -5.35 -11.39
C VAL A 168 8.31 -5.86 -11.44
N ARG A 169 8.57 -7.00 -12.09
CA ARG A 169 9.93 -7.52 -12.31
C ARG A 169 10.79 -6.51 -13.04
N GLY A 170 10.26 -5.88 -14.09
CA GLY A 170 10.92 -4.79 -14.81
C GLY A 170 11.35 -3.68 -13.86
N VAL A 171 10.41 -3.12 -13.09
CA VAL A 171 10.69 -2.04 -12.12
C VAL A 171 11.74 -2.44 -11.09
N VAL A 172 11.67 -3.66 -10.54
CA VAL A 172 12.65 -4.13 -9.53
C VAL A 172 14.03 -4.35 -10.17
N SER A 173 14.08 -4.93 -11.37
CA SER A 173 15.32 -5.19 -12.10
C SER A 173 16.04 -3.93 -12.56
N GLU A 174 15.35 -2.78 -12.68
CA GLU A 174 16.01 -1.50 -12.95
C GLU A 174 17.11 -1.21 -11.92
N ALA A 175 16.88 -1.59 -10.64
CA ALA A 175 17.83 -1.35 -9.55
C ALA A 175 19.13 -2.16 -9.65
N ASP A 176 19.16 -3.21 -10.49
CA ASP A 176 20.37 -3.99 -10.76
C ASP A 176 21.27 -3.36 -11.84
N SER A 177 20.79 -2.32 -12.55
CA SER A 177 21.61 -1.61 -13.53
C SER A 177 22.78 -0.88 -12.85
N PRO A 178 24.01 -0.99 -13.38
CA PRO A 178 25.16 -0.27 -12.84
C PRO A 178 24.97 1.24 -12.78
N GLU A 179 24.13 1.83 -13.64
CA GLU A 179 23.88 3.27 -13.67
C GLU A 179 22.71 3.70 -12.74
N TYR A 180 21.99 2.75 -12.16
CA TYR A 180 20.82 3.06 -11.32
C TYR A 180 21.20 3.84 -10.06
N TRP A 181 22.44 3.72 -9.59
CA TRP A 181 22.91 4.46 -8.42
C TRP A 181 22.70 5.98 -8.57
N PHE A 182 22.79 6.52 -9.80
CA PHE A 182 22.51 7.94 -10.06
C PHE A 182 21.05 8.30 -9.75
N LEU A 183 20.11 7.43 -10.12
CA LEU A 183 18.68 7.62 -9.85
C LEU A 183 18.36 7.46 -8.36
N ALA A 184 19.00 6.49 -7.70
CA ALA A 184 18.86 6.27 -6.25
C ALA A 184 19.50 7.41 -5.42
N SER A 185 20.64 7.95 -5.85
CA SER A 185 21.36 8.98 -5.10
C SER A 185 20.80 10.40 -5.31
N LYS A 186 20.13 10.65 -6.45
CA LYS A 186 19.54 11.96 -6.79
C LYS A 186 18.67 12.52 -5.68
N ASP A 187 18.79 13.83 -5.43
CA ASP A 187 17.89 14.54 -4.52
C ASP A 187 16.43 14.38 -4.96
N GLY A 188 15.54 14.20 -3.99
CA GLY A 188 14.12 13.96 -4.23
C GLY A 188 13.41 13.51 -2.97
N SER A 189 12.80 12.33 -2.99
CA SER A 189 11.95 11.78 -1.92
C SER A 189 12.72 11.43 -0.63
N ARG A 190 13.23 12.44 0.08
CA ARG A 190 13.83 12.35 1.43
C ARG A 190 12.77 12.35 2.52
N GLU A 191 13.16 12.22 3.78
CA GLU A 191 12.23 12.17 4.92
C GLU A 191 11.22 13.33 4.91
N SER A 192 11.63 14.56 4.60
CA SER A 192 10.73 15.71 4.52
C SER A 192 9.69 15.57 3.41
N HIS A 193 9.98 14.93 2.29
CA HIS A 193 8.99 14.68 1.23
C HIS A 193 7.80 13.87 1.75
N TYR A 194 8.08 12.90 2.63
CA TYR A 194 7.08 12.01 3.18
C TYR A 194 6.37 12.56 4.41
N ARG A 195 7.08 13.32 5.25
CA ARG A 195 6.58 13.80 6.54
C ARG A 195 6.17 15.27 6.57
N SER A 196 6.52 16.08 5.59
CA SER A 196 6.01 17.45 5.51
C SER A 196 4.52 17.47 5.22
N SER A 197 3.87 18.58 5.55
CA SER A 197 2.45 18.78 5.29
C SER A 197 2.12 18.62 3.80
N ASN A 198 1.26 17.66 3.50
CA ASN A 198 0.69 17.44 2.18
C ASN A 198 -0.69 16.81 2.35
N LEU A 199 -1.73 17.57 2.02
CA LEU A 199 -3.11 17.09 2.07
C LEU A 199 -3.42 16.24 0.84
N GLY A 200 -4.15 15.15 1.05
CA GLY A 200 -4.62 14.30 -0.03
C GLY A 200 -5.59 13.23 0.46
N VAL A 201 -6.15 12.49 -0.51
CA VAL A 201 -7.03 11.35 -0.23
C VAL A 201 -6.55 10.15 -1.04
N THR A 202 -6.40 9.00 -0.38
CA THR A 202 -5.92 7.78 -1.03
C THR A 202 -6.71 6.56 -0.57
N LEU A 203 -6.88 5.60 -1.46
CA LEU A 203 -7.37 4.26 -1.17
C LEU A 203 -6.17 3.34 -0.95
N VAL A 204 -6.08 2.75 0.23
CA VAL A 204 -4.94 1.92 0.62
C VAL A 204 -5.38 0.61 1.23
N HIS A 205 -4.47 -0.36 1.19
CA HIS A 205 -4.49 -1.50 2.09
C HIS A 205 -3.46 -1.26 3.20
N ASP A 206 -3.91 -1.18 4.45
CA ASP A 206 -3.04 -1.09 5.62
C ASP A 206 -2.39 -2.46 5.91
N LEU A 207 -1.07 -2.48 6.15
CA LEU A 207 -0.36 -3.72 6.47
C LEU A 207 -0.57 -4.13 7.93
N ALA A 208 -1.81 -4.47 8.29
CA ALA A 208 -2.22 -4.84 9.65
C ALA A 208 -1.34 -5.94 10.27
N VAL A 209 -0.77 -6.82 9.45
CA VAL A 209 0.16 -7.86 9.89
C VAL A 209 1.43 -7.32 10.54
N LEU A 210 1.94 -6.17 10.08
CA LEU A 210 3.10 -5.49 10.67
C LEU A 210 2.72 -4.70 11.93
N GLN A 211 1.43 -4.48 12.15
CA GLN A 211 0.88 -3.66 13.24
C GLN A 211 0.42 -4.50 14.44
N GLY A 212 0.34 -5.83 14.30
CA GLY A 212 -0.28 -6.70 15.29
C GLY A 212 -1.77 -6.44 15.49
N ARG A 213 -2.45 -5.84 14.50
CA ARG A 213 -3.88 -5.49 14.59
C ARG A 213 -4.81 -6.66 14.23
N PRO A 214 -6.03 -6.72 14.79
CA PRO A 214 -7.04 -7.69 14.39
C PRO A 214 -7.41 -7.52 12.91
N ARG A 215 -7.67 -8.63 12.22
CA ARG A 215 -8.16 -8.66 10.83
C ARG A 215 -9.68 -8.80 10.81
N ALA A 216 -10.32 -8.33 9.74
CA ALA A 216 -11.77 -8.49 9.56
C ALA A 216 -12.15 -9.96 9.36
N ARG A 217 -11.31 -10.71 8.65
CA ARG A 217 -11.46 -12.16 8.45
C ARG A 217 -10.47 -12.92 9.34
N ALA A 218 -10.95 -14.01 9.95
CA ALA A 218 -10.08 -15.02 10.54
C ALA A 218 -9.14 -15.54 9.44
N ALA A 219 -7.91 -15.08 9.48
CA ALA A 219 -6.96 -15.41 8.45
C ALA A 219 -6.39 -16.80 8.74
N ALA A 220 -6.18 -17.60 7.70
CA ALA A 220 -5.09 -18.57 7.73
C ALA A 220 -3.77 -17.84 8.06
N ASP A 221 -2.68 -18.57 8.29
CA ASP A 221 -1.37 -18.02 8.71
C ASP A 221 -0.68 -17.06 7.70
N TYR A 222 -1.42 -16.48 6.75
CA TYR A 222 -1.01 -15.44 5.81
C TYR A 222 -0.31 -14.27 6.51
N GLY A 223 0.90 -13.98 6.07
CA GLY A 223 1.73 -12.87 6.51
C GLY A 223 2.38 -13.08 7.87
N SER A 224 2.19 -14.22 8.54
CA SER A 224 2.70 -14.47 9.90
C SER A 224 4.22 -14.26 10.03
N ASP A 225 4.97 -14.62 9.00
CA ASP A 225 6.43 -14.47 8.98
C ASP A 225 6.91 -13.08 8.51
N LEU A 226 6.05 -12.32 7.82
CA LEU A 226 6.43 -11.05 7.19
C LEU A 226 6.98 -10.00 8.20
N PRO A 227 6.40 -9.82 9.40
CA PRO A 227 6.95 -8.91 10.40
C PRO A 227 8.39 -9.25 10.79
N GLY A 228 8.70 -10.55 10.95
CA GLY A 228 10.05 -11.00 11.26
C GLY A 228 11.04 -10.67 10.15
N ILE A 229 10.64 -10.87 8.90
CA ILE A 229 11.46 -10.60 7.73
C ILE A 229 11.70 -9.09 7.55
N VAL A 230 10.66 -8.26 7.68
CA VAL A 230 10.79 -6.79 7.58
C VAL A 230 11.68 -6.25 8.69
N ARG A 231 11.55 -6.73 9.92
CA ARG A 231 12.46 -6.34 11.03
C ARG A 231 13.91 -6.74 10.74
N SER A 232 14.14 -7.99 10.34
CA SER A 232 15.47 -8.47 9.96
C SER A 232 16.11 -7.60 8.87
N PHE A 233 15.34 -7.19 7.85
CA PHE A 233 15.81 -6.29 6.80
C PHE A 233 16.22 -4.92 7.37
N ARG A 234 15.37 -4.31 8.21
CA ARG A 234 15.65 -3.01 8.83
C ARG A 234 16.88 -3.04 9.74
N ASP A 235 16.96 -4.05 10.60
CA ASP A 235 18.07 -4.24 11.54
C ASP A 235 19.39 -4.38 10.80
N ARG A 236 19.38 -5.11 9.67
CA ARG A 236 20.56 -5.28 8.83
C ARG A 236 20.98 -3.99 8.13
N VAL A 237 20.04 -3.21 7.60
CA VAL A 237 20.34 -1.90 7.03
C VAL A 237 20.93 -0.98 8.10
N GLU A 238 20.37 -0.95 9.30
CA GLU A 238 20.89 -0.11 10.40
C GLU A 238 22.28 -0.55 10.88
N ALA A 239 22.52 -1.86 10.95
CA ALA A 239 23.82 -2.39 11.37
C ALA A 239 24.96 -2.04 10.38
N GLU A 240 24.64 -2.00 9.08
CA GLU A 240 25.64 -1.81 8.03
C GLU A 240 25.73 -0.36 7.53
N LEU A 241 24.66 0.42 7.68
CA LEU A 241 24.53 1.81 7.24
C LEU A 241 23.83 2.66 8.33
N PRO A 242 24.45 2.78 9.52
CA PRO A 242 23.80 3.35 10.70
C PRO A 242 23.38 4.80 10.50
N GLY A 243 22.15 5.11 10.90
CA GLY A 243 21.58 6.45 10.85
C GLY A 243 21.40 7.02 9.45
N LEU A 244 21.50 6.21 8.40
CA LEU A 244 21.31 6.68 7.02
C LEU A 244 19.83 6.84 6.66
N TYR A 245 18.98 5.96 7.22
CA TYR A 245 17.57 5.87 6.91
C TYR A 245 16.69 6.31 8.06
N ARG A 246 15.60 6.95 7.67
CA ARG A 246 14.47 7.22 8.54
C ARG A 246 13.32 6.27 8.20
N TRP A 247 13.14 5.28 9.07
CA TRP A 247 12.04 4.33 8.99
C TRP A 247 10.68 5.00 9.23
N PHE A 248 9.66 4.55 8.50
CA PHE A 248 8.27 4.92 8.76
C PHE A 248 7.67 4.03 9.84
N ASN A 249 6.71 4.57 10.59
CA ASN A 249 6.03 3.84 11.65
C ASN A 249 5.27 2.63 11.09
N ASP A 250 5.34 1.48 11.79
CA ASP A 250 4.66 0.25 11.34
C ASP A 250 3.14 0.43 11.20
N SER A 251 2.56 1.26 12.07
CA SER A 251 1.14 1.64 12.03
C SER A 251 0.73 2.44 10.78
N SER A 252 1.68 2.99 10.02
CA SER A 252 1.41 3.76 8.80
C SER A 252 1.79 3.03 7.53
N LEU A 253 2.45 1.87 7.62
CA LEU A 253 2.82 1.08 6.45
C LEU A 253 1.58 0.57 5.72
N HIS A 254 1.56 0.83 4.41
CA HIS A 254 0.43 0.55 3.55
C HIS A 254 0.89 0.21 2.14
N SER A 255 0.00 -0.38 1.35
CA SER A 255 0.09 -0.44 -0.10
C SER A 255 -1.00 0.43 -0.70
N THR A 256 -0.63 1.43 -1.48
CA THR A 256 -1.61 2.29 -2.16
C THR A 256 -2.26 1.54 -3.30
N VAL A 257 -3.59 1.43 -3.26
CA VAL A 257 -4.39 0.87 -4.35
C VAL A 257 -4.70 1.97 -5.38
N ARG A 258 -5.10 3.17 -4.94
CA ARG A 258 -5.42 4.28 -5.84
C ARG A 258 -5.41 5.63 -5.13
N ALA A 259 -4.71 6.61 -5.68
CA ALA A 259 -4.89 8.01 -5.25
C ALA A 259 -6.28 8.52 -5.68
N LEU A 260 -7.03 9.11 -4.75
CA LEU A 260 -8.40 9.61 -4.97
C LEU A 260 -8.42 11.15 -5.12
N MET A 261 -7.48 11.84 -4.47
CA MET A 261 -7.26 13.28 -4.57
C MET A 261 -5.79 13.58 -4.28
N GLY A 262 -5.19 14.55 -4.98
CA GLY A 262 -3.80 14.95 -4.79
C GLY A 262 -3.50 16.32 -5.37
#